data_AF-A0A382ER11-F1
#
_entry.id   AF-A0A382ER11-F1
#
_cell.length_a   1.000
_cell.length_b   1.000
_cell.length_c   1.000
_cell.angle_alpha   90.00
_cell.angle_beta   90.00
_cell.angle_gamma   90.00
#
_symmetry.space_group_name_H-M   'P 1'
#
loop_
_entity.id
_entity.type
_entity.pdbx_description
1 polymer ?
#
loop_
_entity_poly.entity_id
_entity_poly.type
_entity_poly.pdbx_seq_one_letter_code
_entity_poly.pdbx_strand_id
1 'polypeptide(L)'
;MSDYEPLNLSEKLNAGMDILGQGLSAEVGSQSFRGLPFSISADPTRCFISLNKDSGSVEIPVKKPAYHIIFAHRLLRSDIDDGGPVGSLIANYFFCMEGEQKVEYPIRERFEIASVPMDSFRGPSGLPFRAVTDGKHELFPRNEGKWHEFGRRQTEYLQATANSYFLWSWANPNPDRNIESIRIIPKGPEFVISAITLSHLDEYPFARQGRREVKFTLNDSPVETTEFDLQVKIDRGDSTYPFGLPEDPDVGFIKALHRGFGERHNENASSSYAEISAIPSATVSLEHNGKTIGQIPWGRIENEGKVETSKFSAELLDRGRNWVKTTILDDDTGLPVPCRVHFRSPEGIPYQPHGHHNQVNSNLDSWHVDVGGDVRLGQITYAYIDGQCQGWLPRGDVIVDVARGFEYEPVREKIRIEPGQRDLTLRIKRWVDMNKQGWFSGDS
;
A
#
# COMPACT_ATOMS: atom_id res chain seq x y z
N MET A 1 0.82 25.85 -14.33
CA MET A 1 -0.57 25.52 -13.95
C MET A 1 -0.51 24.68 -12.69
N SER A 2 -1.59 24.59 -11.92
CA SER A 2 -1.68 23.57 -10.86
C SER A 2 -1.60 22.19 -11.53
N ASP A 3 -0.89 21.23 -10.94
CA ASP A 3 -0.78 19.87 -11.46
C ASP A 3 -2.15 19.20 -11.62
N TYR A 4 -3.06 19.52 -10.69
CA TYR A 4 -4.44 19.06 -10.67
C TYR A 4 -5.40 20.25 -10.55
N GLU A 5 -6.45 20.29 -11.35
CA GLU A 5 -7.37 21.42 -11.44
C GLU A 5 -8.84 20.97 -11.32
N PRO A 6 -9.53 21.28 -10.21
CA PRO A 6 -10.97 21.06 -10.10
C PRO A 6 -11.76 21.88 -11.13
N LEU A 7 -12.68 21.24 -11.86
CA LEU A 7 -13.58 21.90 -12.78
C LEU A 7 -14.75 22.55 -12.04
N ASN A 8 -15.16 23.73 -12.51
CA ASN A 8 -16.35 24.41 -11.99
C ASN A 8 -17.62 23.80 -12.61
N LEU A 9 -18.45 23.17 -11.77
CA LEU A 9 -19.70 22.53 -12.19
C LEU A 9 -20.97 23.35 -11.87
N SER A 10 -20.85 24.55 -11.31
CA SER A 10 -21.96 25.30 -10.67
C SER A 10 -23.20 25.47 -11.56
N GLU A 11 -23.03 25.72 -12.86
CA GLU A 11 -24.13 25.90 -13.82
C GLU A 11 -24.89 24.60 -14.13
N LYS A 12 -24.30 23.43 -13.83
CA LYS A 12 -24.84 22.11 -14.17
C LYS A 12 -25.45 21.37 -12.98
N LEU A 13 -25.22 21.87 -11.76
CA LEU A 13 -25.77 21.28 -10.55
C LEU A 13 -27.30 21.38 -10.55
N ASN A 14 -27.99 20.29 -10.20
CA ASN A 14 -29.45 20.17 -10.22
C ASN A 14 -30.03 19.41 -9.01
N ALA A 15 -29.19 18.93 -8.08
CA ALA A 15 -29.63 18.17 -6.90
C ALA A 15 -28.83 18.55 -5.64
N GLY A 16 -29.47 18.34 -4.48
CA GLY A 16 -28.89 18.57 -3.15
C GLY A 16 -28.51 17.28 -2.42
N MET A 17 -28.13 17.44 -1.15
CA MET A 17 -27.69 16.36 -0.26
C MET A 17 -28.81 15.35 0.05
N ASP A 18 -30.06 15.79 -0.01
CA ASP A 18 -31.25 14.98 0.22
C ASP A 18 -31.37 13.79 -0.72
N ILE A 19 -30.82 13.90 -1.94
CA ILE A 19 -30.81 12.80 -2.91
C ILE A 19 -30.01 11.59 -2.45
N LEU A 20 -29.10 11.77 -1.49
CA LEU A 20 -28.28 10.68 -0.98
C LEU A 20 -29.05 9.69 -0.11
N GLY A 21 -30.25 10.06 0.36
CA GLY A 21 -31.07 9.27 1.27
C GLY A 21 -30.97 9.74 2.73
N GLN A 22 -31.97 9.37 3.55
CA GLN A 22 -32.01 9.77 4.95
C GLN A 22 -30.82 9.21 5.74
N GLY A 23 -30.16 10.07 6.52
CA GLY A 23 -29.03 9.70 7.37
C GLY A 23 -27.68 9.62 6.65
N LEU A 24 -27.67 9.80 5.33
CA LEU A 24 -26.43 9.88 4.54
C LEU A 24 -26.07 11.35 4.27
N SER A 25 -24.79 11.65 4.40
CA SER A 25 -24.22 12.95 4.06
C SER A 25 -22.93 12.75 3.28
N ALA A 26 -22.48 13.81 2.62
CA ALA A 26 -21.20 13.86 1.96
C ALA A 26 -20.52 15.20 2.28
N GLU A 27 -19.18 15.20 2.22
CA GLU A 27 -18.40 16.41 2.39
C GLU A 27 -18.60 17.36 1.19
N VAL A 28 -18.63 18.67 1.47
CA VAL A 28 -18.86 19.74 0.47
C VAL A 28 -17.76 20.81 0.54
N GLY A 29 -17.65 21.66 -0.47
CA GLY A 29 -16.59 22.66 -0.56
C GLY A 29 -15.32 22.12 -1.19
N SER A 30 -14.17 22.68 -0.80
CA SER A 30 -12.86 22.19 -1.24
C SER A 30 -12.53 20.89 -0.53
N GLN A 31 -12.35 19.82 -1.29
CA GLN A 31 -12.11 18.47 -0.79
C GLN A 31 -10.78 17.92 -1.29
N SER A 32 -10.18 17.02 -0.50
CA SER A 32 -8.98 16.28 -0.89
C SER A 32 -9.25 14.79 -0.79
N PHE A 33 -9.57 14.16 -1.91
CA PHE A 33 -9.79 12.71 -1.95
C PHE A 33 -8.53 12.05 -2.45
N ARG A 34 -7.96 11.15 -1.64
CA ARG A 34 -6.65 10.52 -1.92
C ARG A 34 -5.52 11.52 -2.25
N GLY A 35 -5.55 12.73 -1.69
CA GLY A 35 -4.57 13.79 -1.96
C GLY A 35 -4.75 14.53 -3.29
N LEU A 36 -5.85 14.27 -4.01
CA LEU A 36 -6.24 14.99 -5.22
C LEU A 36 -7.30 16.04 -4.87
N PRO A 37 -7.19 17.27 -5.39
CA PRO A 37 -8.14 18.33 -5.09
C PRO A 37 -9.46 18.10 -5.84
N PHE A 38 -10.58 18.33 -5.19
CA PHE A 38 -11.92 18.38 -5.78
C PHE A 38 -12.68 19.59 -5.24
N SER A 39 -13.63 20.11 -6.03
CA SER A 39 -14.51 21.20 -5.61
C SER A 39 -15.96 20.75 -5.74
N ILE A 40 -16.62 20.56 -4.59
CA ILE A 40 -18.04 20.26 -4.49
C ILE A 40 -18.73 21.55 -4.03
N SER A 41 -19.88 21.90 -4.58
CA SER A 41 -20.59 23.12 -4.15
C SER A 41 -20.94 23.05 -2.65
N ALA A 42 -20.64 24.15 -1.94
CA ALA A 42 -20.91 24.28 -0.51
C ALA A 42 -22.40 24.51 -0.19
N ASP A 43 -23.24 24.75 -1.20
CA ASP A 43 -24.70 24.81 -1.04
C ASP A 43 -25.27 23.39 -0.97
N PRO A 44 -25.75 22.93 0.21
CA PRO A 44 -26.24 21.57 0.39
C PRO A 44 -27.55 21.31 -0.36
N THR A 45 -28.24 22.34 -0.85
CA THR A 45 -29.46 22.18 -1.67
C THR A 45 -29.13 21.99 -3.15
N ARG A 46 -27.88 22.28 -3.55
CA ARG A 46 -27.43 22.27 -4.93
C ARG A 46 -25.94 21.96 -5.01
N CYS A 47 -25.61 20.69 -4.77
CA CYS A 47 -24.24 20.19 -4.72
C CYS A 47 -23.89 19.13 -5.77
N PHE A 48 -24.88 18.54 -6.46
CA PHE A 48 -24.65 17.43 -7.38
C PHE A 48 -25.27 17.64 -8.76
N ILE A 49 -24.71 16.94 -9.75
CA ILE A 49 -25.38 16.62 -11.00
C ILE A 49 -26.01 15.22 -10.83
N SER A 50 -27.33 15.15 -10.65
CA SER A 50 -28.10 13.90 -10.66
C SER A 50 -28.61 13.58 -12.06
N LEU A 51 -28.46 12.34 -12.46
CA LEU A 51 -28.90 11.81 -13.75
C LEU A 51 -29.46 10.39 -13.59
N ASN A 52 -30.47 10.07 -14.39
CA ASN A 52 -31.02 8.73 -14.59
C ASN A 52 -31.42 8.56 -16.06
N LYS A 53 -31.85 7.36 -16.47
CA LYS A 53 -32.27 7.07 -17.85
C LYS A 53 -33.34 8.02 -18.44
N ASP A 54 -34.15 8.64 -17.58
CA ASP A 54 -35.25 9.54 -17.97
C ASP A 54 -34.77 11.02 -18.03
N SER A 55 -33.54 11.27 -17.59
CA SER A 55 -32.88 12.57 -17.68
C SER A 55 -32.35 12.83 -19.10
N GLY A 56 -32.34 14.11 -19.51
CA GLY A 56 -31.65 14.53 -20.73
C GLY A 56 -30.13 14.40 -20.63
N SER A 57 -29.42 14.60 -21.75
CA SER A 57 -27.95 14.66 -21.71
C SER A 57 -27.47 15.96 -21.07
N VAL A 58 -26.43 15.90 -20.25
CA VAL A 58 -25.72 17.09 -19.75
C VAL A 58 -24.41 17.30 -20.50
N GLU A 59 -24.05 18.55 -20.72
CA GLU A 59 -22.78 18.93 -21.34
C GLU A 59 -22.01 19.86 -20.40
N ILE A 60 -20.78 19.46 -20.07
CA ILE A 60 -19.88 20.13 -19.14
C ILE A 60 -18.72 20.71 -19.96
N PRO A 61 -18.57 22.05 -20.06
CA PRO A 61 -17.46 22.65 -20.80
C PRO A 61 -16.12 22.43 -20.06
N VAL A 62 -15.06 22.14 -20.83
CA VAL A 62 -13.69 21.95 -20.29
C VAL A 62 -12.74 22.99 -20.88
N LYS A 63 -12.66 23.06 -22.21
CA LYS A 63 -11.86 24.02 -23.01
C LYS A 63 -10.38 24.07 -22.67
N LYS A 64 -9.80 22.93 -22.32
CA LYS A 64 -8.40 22.80 -21.87
C LYS A 64 -7.81 21.44 -22.26
N PRO A 65 -6.49 21.33 -22.43
CA PRO A 65 -5.83 20.04 -22.49
C PRO A 65 -5.77 19.44 -21.08
N ALA A 66 -5.70 18.11 -21.01
CA ALA A 66 -5.46 17.36 -19.77
C ALA A 66 -5.00 15.95 -20.13
N TYR A 67 -4.11 15.38 -19.32
CA TYR A 67 -3.70 13.98 -19.45
C TYR A 67 -4.77 13.03 -18.91
N HIS A 68 -5.41 13.42 -17.80
CA HIS A 68 -6.49 12.65 -17.20
C HIS A 68 -7.67 13.53 -16.79
N ILE A 69 -8.86 12.93 -16.80
CA ILE A 69 -10.07 13.51 -16.19
C ILE A 69 -10.54 12.55 -15.10
N ILE A 70 -10.67 13.06 -13.88
CA ILE A 70 -10.95 12.29 -12.69
C ILE A 70 -12.33 12.67 -12.18
N PHE A 71 -13.23 11.71 -12.10
CA PHE A 71 -14.61 11.89 -11.66
C PHE A 71 -14.77 11.41 -10.23
N ALA A 72 -15.40 12.22 -9.39
CA ALA A 72 -15.99 11.78 -8.12
C ALA A 72 -17.49 11.57 -8.33
N HIS A 73 -17.91 10.30 -8.35
CA HIS A 73 -19.30 9.92 -8.65
C HIS A 73 -19.74 8.68 -7.87
N ARG A 74 -21.04 8.49 -7.76
CA ARG A 74 -21.61 7.30 -7.10
C ARG A 74 -22.97 6.94 -7.69
N LEU A 75 -23.28 5.65 -7.67
CA LEU A 75 -24.61 5.14 -7.99
C LEU A 75 -25.49 5.24 -6.75
N LEU A 76 -26.75 5.66 -6.89
CA LEU A 76 -27.68 5.76 -5.75
C LEU A 76 -28.46 4.47 -5.50
N ARG A 77 -28.62 3.64 -6.54
CA ARG A 77 -29.31 2.37 -6.47
C ARG A 77 -28.57 1.30 -7.26
N SER A 78 -28.30 0.18 -6.59
CA SER A 78 -27.80 -1.05 -7.20
C SER A 78 -28.86 -2.13 -7.08
N ASP A 79 -29.02 -2.94 -8.12
CA ASP A 79 -29.87 -4.14 -8.06
C ASP A 79 -29.01 -5.41 -7.86
N ILE A 80 -27.69 -5.30 -7.64
CA ILE A 80 -26.77 -6.46 -7.53
C ILE A 80 -27.11 -7.33 -6.33
N ASP A 81 -27.39 -6.72 -5.18
CA ASP A 81 -27.72 -7.45 -3.95
C ASP A 81 -29.08 -8.17 -4.05
N ASP A 82 -29.91 -7.76 -5.01
CA ASP A 82 -31.17 -8.39 -5.37
C ASP A 82 -31.03 -9.40 -6.54
N GLY A 83 -29.80 -9.78 -6.90
CA GLY A 83 -29.49 -10.75 -7.96
C GLY A 83 -29.35 -10.15 -9.37
N GLY A 84 -29.23 -8.83 -9.48
CA GLY A 84 -28.97 -8.11 -10.72
C GLY A 84 -27.56 -8.36 -11.29
N PRO A 85 -27.35 -8.09 -12.60
CA PRO A 85 -26.07 -8.37 -13.24
C PRO A 85 -25.00 -7.32 -12.90
N VAL A 86 -23.77 -7.79 -12.75
CA VAL A 86 -22.57 -6.94 -12.68
C VAL A 86 -22.25 -6.38 -14.07
N GLY A 87 -21.91 -5.09 -14.16
CA GLY A 87 -21.50 -4.45 -15.42
C GLY A 87 -22.64 -3.81 -16.22
N SER A 88 -23.81 -3.63 -15.62
CA SER A 88 -24.92 -2.87 -16.21
C SER A 88 -24.49 -1.48 -16.66
N LEU A 89 -24.96 -1.05 -17.82
CA LEU A 89 -24.62 0.27 -18.38
C LEU A 89 -25.37 1.37 -17.64
N ILE A 90 -24.61 2.28 -17.00
CA ILE A 90 -25.15 3.42 -16.25
C ILE A 90 -25.23 4.65 -17.13
N ALA A 91 -24.19 4.94 -17.91
CA ALA A 91 -24.14 6.09 -18.81
C ALA A 91 -23.06 5.91 -19.88
N ASN A 92 -23.15 6.67 -20.98
CA ASN A 92 -22.04 6.88 -21.90
C ASN A 92 -21.50 8.30 -21.71
N TYR A 93 -20.19 8.40 -21.50
CA TYR A 93 -19.49 9.68 -21.43
C TYR A 93 -18.79 9.90 -22.77
N PHE A 94 -19.04 11.05 -23.39
CA PHE A 94 -18.41 11.47 -24.63
C PHE A 94 -17.44 12.61 -24.32
N PHE A 95 -16.16 12.37 -24.58
CA PHE A 95 -15.12 13.38 -24.51
C PHE A 95 -15.00 14.03 -25.88
N CYS A 96 -15.53 15.24 -26.01
CA CYS A 96 -15.52 16.02 -27.25
C CYS A 96 -14.20 16.77 -27.32
N MET A 97 -13.34 16.38 -28.26
CA MET A 97 -12.04 17.01 -28.48
C MET A 97 -12.14 18.10 -29.53
N GLU A 98 -11.18 19.01 -29.53
CA GLU A 98 -10.96 19.96 -30.61
C GLU A 98 -10.81 19.24 -31.97
N GLY A 99 -11.43 19.78 -33.02
CA GLY A 99 -11.44 19.18 -34.36
C GLY A 99 -12.50 18.09 -34.56
N GLU A 100 -13.61 18.15 -33.83
CA GLU A 100 -14.79 17.26 -33.94
C GLU A 100 -14.57 15.78 -33.58
N GLN A 101 -13.37 15.40 -33.13
CA GLN A 101 -13.11 14.06 -32.64
C GLN A 101 -13.87 13.82 -31.33
N LYS A 102 -14.58 12.69 -31.25
CA LYS A 102 -15.33 12.28 -30.05
C LYS A 102 -14.85 10.92 -29.59
N VAL A 103 -14.55 10.80 -28.31
CA VAL A 103 -14.23 9.52 -27.67
C VAL A 103 -15.40 9.13 -26.79
N GLU A 104 -16.07 8.03 -27.14
CA GLU A 104 -17.13 7.44 -26.32
C GLU A 104 -16.53 6.47 -25.30
N TYR A 105 -17.02 6.53 -24.06
CA TYR A 105 -16.63 5.61 -23.01
C TYR A 105 -17.85 5.17 -22.18
N PRO A 106 -18.12 3.85 -22.05
CA PRO A 106 -19.23 3.35 -21.25
C PRO A 106 -18.88 3.34 -19.76
N ILE A 107 -19.78 3.86 -18.94
CA ILE A 107 -19.70 3.82 -17.48
C ILE A 107 -20.62 2.71 -16.99
N ARG A 108 -20.02 1.69 -16.36
CA ARG A 108 -20.73 0.49 -15.94
C ARG A 108 -20.64 0.31 -14.44
N GLU A 109 -21.71 -0.23 -13.89
CA GLU A 109 -21.79 -0.62 -12.49
C GLU A 109 -20.70 -1.63 -12.15
N ARG A 110 -20.02 -1.45 -11.02
CA ARG A 110 -18.87 -2.24 -10.52
C ARG A 110 -17.60 -2.14 -11.35
N PHE A 111 -17.56 -1.34 -12.42
CA PHE A 111 -16.32 -1.06 -13.14
C PHE A 111 -15.87 0.37 -12.87
N GLU A 112 -16.58 1.35 -13.41
CA GLU A 112 -16.23 2.76 -13.27
C GLU A 112 -16.99 3.45 -12.12
N ILE A 113 -18.18 2.95 -11.77
CA ILE A 113 -19.04 3.49 -10.73
C ILE A 113 -19.68 2.36 -9.92
N ALA A 114 -19.97 2.60 -8.64
CA ALA A 114 -20.71 1.67 -7.78
C ALA A 114 -21.54 2.44 -6.75
N SER A 115 -22.45 1.74 -6.07
CA SER A 115 -23.14 2.25 -4.89
C SER A 115 -22.22 2.23 -3.68
N VAL A 116 -22.34 3.22 -2.80
CA VAL A 116 -21.60 3.23 -1.53
C VAL A 116 -22.30 2.26 -0.58
N PRO A 117 -21.60 1.24 -0.03
CA PRO A 117 -22.22 0.28 0.88
C PRO A 117 -22.79 0.98 2.12
N MET A 118 -24.05 0.72 2.47
CA MET A 118 -24.69 1.30 3.65
C MET A 118 -24.36 0.57 4.96
N ASP A 119 -23.79 -0.64 4.90
CA ASP A 119 -23.30 -1.35 6.06
C ASP A 119 -21.91 -1.95 5.79
N SER A 120 -21.11 -2.07 6.84
CA SER A 120 -19.74 -2.61 6.80
C SER A 120 -19.70 -4.13 6.98
N PHE A 121 -20.86 -4.79 7.12
CA PHE A 121 -20.98 -6.17 7.62
C PHE A 121 -21.58 -7.14 6.58
N ARG A 122 -22.45 -6.68 5.68
CA ARG A 122 -22.84 -7.42 4.49
C ARG A 122 -21.74 -7.20 3.47
N GLY A 123 -20.99 -8.25 3.17
CA GLY A 123 -19.96 -8.26 2.14
C GLY A 123 -20.48 -7.50 0.91
N PRO A 124 -19.87 -6.37 0.53
CA PRO A 124 -20.55 -5.38 -0.29
C PRO A 124 -20.88 -5.97 -1.66
N SER A 125 -21.88 -5.38 -2.31
CA SER A 125 -22.09 -5.45 -3.77
C SER A 125 -20.75 -5.31 -4.51
N GLY A 126 -19.77 -4.62 -3.89
CA GLY A 126 -18.32 -4.82 -3.99
C GLY A 126 -17.60 -3.55 -4.46
N LEU A 127 -16.29 -3.42 -4.22
CA LEU A 127 -15.50 -2.29 -4.74
C LEU A 127 -15.32 -2.33 -6.27
N PRO A 128 -15.55 -1.23 -7.00
CA PRO A 128 -15.47 -1.22 -8.46
C PRO A 128 -14.08 -1.59 -8.98
N PHE A 129 -14.01 -2.27 -10.13
CA PHE A 129 -12.75 -2.80 -10.69
C PHE A 129 -11.85 -1.75 -11.38
N ARG A 130 -12.41 -0.62 -11.82
CA ARG A 130 -11.69 0.44 -12.57
C ARG A 130 -11.70 1.79 -11.86
N ALA A 131 -12.27 1.88 -10.66
CA ALA A 131 -12.30 3.07 -9.83
C ALA A 131 -11.78 2.76 -8.43
N VAL A 132 -11.34 3.78 -7.71
CA VAL A 132 -10.90 3.66 -6.32
C VAL A 132 -11.88 4.38 -5.39
N THR A 133 -11.80 4.13 -4.10
CA THR A 133 -12.59 4.89 -3.10
C THR A 133 -12.06 6.33 -2.98
N ASP A 134 -12.88 7.25 -2.51
CA ASP A 134 -12.43 8.60 -2.09
C ASP A 134 -11.59 8.59 -0.79
N GLY A 135 -11.85 7.65 0.11
CA GLY A 135 -11.03 7.36 1.29
C GLY A 135 -9.73 6.62 0.97
N LYS A 136 -8.76 6.68 1.90
CA LYS A 136 -7.45 6.01 1.81
C LYS A 136 -7.34 4.82 2.76
N HIS A 137 -6.27 4.04 2.60
CA HIS A 137 -5.86 3.11 3.64
C HIS A 137 -5.37 3.91 4.85
N GLU A 138 -5.68 3.43 6.04
CA GLU A 138 -5.23 4.04 7.29
C GLU A 138 -4.46 3.00 8.09
N LEU A 139 -3.32 3.39 8.64
CA LEU A 139 -2.62 2.55 9.59
C LEU A 139 -3.37 2.60 10.93
N PHE A 140 -3.47 1.46 11.61
CA PHE A 140 -3.92 1.47 12.99
C PHE A 140 -2.95 2.31 13.85
N PRO A 141 -3.40 2.88 14.98
CA PRO A 141 -2.44 3.36 15.98
C PRO A 141 -1.55 2.19 16.38
N ARG A 142 -0.23 2.32 16.20
CA ARG A 142 0.69 1.19 16.34
C ARG A 142 0.67 0.59 17.75
N ASN A 143 0.72 1.46 18.77
CA ASN A 143 0.96 1.07 20.16
C ASN A 143 -0.30 0.89 21.01
N GLU A 144 -1.49 1.18 20.45
CA GLU A 144 -2.75 1.11 21.19
C GLU A 144 -3.93 0.67 20.32
N GLY A 145 -4.93 0.05 20.93
CA GLY A 145 -6.14 -0.36 20.22
C GLY A 145 -7.14 -1.12 21.07
N LYS A 146 -8.30 -1.41 20.49
CA LYS A 146 -9.36 -2.16 21.16
C LYS A 146 -9.01 -3.65 21.22
N TRP A 147 -9.13 -4.24 22.41
CA TRP A 147 -8.82 -5.67 22.64
C TRP A 147 -9.62 -6.63 21.76
N HIS A 148 -10.87 -6.35 21.42
CA HIS A 148 -11.67 -7.24 20.58
C HIS A 148 -11.30 -7.18 19.10
N GLU A 149 -10.58 -6.15 18.65
CA GLU A 149 -10.09 -6.03 17.27
C GLU A 149 -8.70 -6.65 17.09
N PHE A 150 -8.20 -7.32 18.12
CA PHE A 150 -6.83 -7.77 18.21
C PHE A 150 -6.34 -8.60 17.01
N GLY A 151 -7.13 -9.58 16.56
CA GLY A 151 -6.80 -10.35 15.36
C GLY A 151 -6.83 -9.51 14.08
N ARG A 152 -7.79 -8.58 13.95
CA ARG A 152 -7.84 -7.65 12.80
C ARG A 152 -6.64 -6.72 12.77
N ARG A 153 -6.13 -6.31 13.93
CA ARG A 153 -4.98 -5.39 14.02
C ARG A 153 -3.67 -6.00 13.52
N GLN A 154 -3.58 -7.32 13.39
CA GLN A 154 -2.44 -7.99 12.73
C GLN A 154 -2.35 -7.65 11.23
N THR A 155 -3.43 -7.13 10.62
CA THR A 155 -3.33 -6.60 9.25
C THR A 155 -2.61 -5.27 9.20
N GLU A 156 -2.36 -4.62 10.35
CA GLU A 156 -1.68 -3.32 10.51
C GLU A 156 -2.38 -2.11 9.89
N TYR A 157 -3.29 -2.31 8.96
CA TYR A 157 -4.06 -1.24 8.30
C TYR A 157 -5.55 -1.53 8.26
N LEU A 158 -6.33 -0.46 8.16
CA LEU A 158 -7.72 -0.42 7.75
C LEU A 158 -7.79 -0.25 6.23
N GLN A 159 -8.47 -1.18 5.57
CA GLN A 159 -8.71 -1.09 4.14
C GLN A 159 -9.47 0.20 3.80
N ALA A 160 -9.05 0.86 2.73
CA ALA A 160 -9.73 2.03 2.20
C ALA A 160 -11.20 1.72 1.88
N THR A 161 -12.09 2.56 2.40
CA THR A 161 -13.53 2.51 2.14
C THR A 161 -13.99 3.76 1.40
N ALA A 162 -15.09 3.64 0.66
CA ALA A 162 -15.74 4.81 0.09
C ALA A 162 -16.52 5.50 1.22
N ASN A 163 -16.23 6.77 1.47
CA ASN A 163 -17.00 7.63 2.37
C ASN A 163 -18.25 8.12 1.65
N SER A 164 -18.09 8.66 0.44
CA SER A 164 -19.19 9.22 -0.34
C SER A 164 -19.11 8.91 -1.83
N TYR A 165 -17.92 8.71 -2.38
CA TYR A 165 -17.73 8.60 -3.83
C TYR A 165 -16.72 7.53 -4.21
N PHE A 166 -16.84 7.08 -5.46
CA PHE A 166 -15.77 6.41 -6.16
C PHE A 166 -15.09 7.37 -7.12
N LEU A 167 -13.77 7.25 -7.24
CA LEU A 167 -12.92 8.04 -8.10
C LEU A 167 -12.53 7.23 -9.32
N TRP A 168 -12.99 7.65 -10.49
CA TRP A 168 -12.64 7.05 -11.76
C TRP A 168 -11.81 8.02 -12.60
N SER A 169 -10.72 7.53 -13.19
CA SER A 169 -9.86 8.31 -14.08
C SER A 169 -10.00 7.83 -15.52
N TRP A 170 -10.33 8.76 -16.41
CA TRP A 170 -10.21 8.59 -17.85
C TRP A 170 -8.84 9.10 -18.31
N ALA A 171 -8.11 8.29 -19.08
CA ALA A 171 -6.87 8.69 -19.72
C ALA A 171 -7.17 9.29 -21.09
N ASN A 172 -6.70 10.51 -21.33
CA ASN A 172 -6.90 11.18 -22.60
C ASN A 172 -5.98 10.59 -23.67
N PRO A 173 -6.52 10.04 -24.78
CA PRO A 173 -5.68 9.51 -25.86
C PRO A 173 -4.93 10.59 -26.63
N ASN A 174 -5.29 11.88 -26.48
CA ASN A 174 -4.64 13.02 -27.13
C ASN A 174 -4.45 14.16 -26.11
N PRO A 175 -3.49 14.05 -25.17
CA PRO A 175 -3.32 14.99 -24.06
C PRO A 175 -2.98 16.42 -24.52
N ASP A 176 -2.34 16.57 -25.68
CA ASP A 176 -1.96 17.87 -26.24
C ASP A 176 -3.14 18.66 -26.86
N ARG A 177 -4.29 18.01 -27.05
CA ARG A 177 -5.48 18.64 -27.64
C ARG A 177 -6.44 19.12 -26.57
N ASN A 178 -7.09 20.24 -26.84
CA ASN A 178 -8.16 20.72 -25.98
C ASN A 178 -9.32 19.72 -25.97
N ILE A 179 -9.79 19.42 -24.77
CA ILE A 179 -11.11 18.81 -24.55
C ILE A 179 -12.09 19.98 -24.54
N GLU A 180 -13.01 20.05 -25.50
CA GLU A 180 -14.02 21.10 -25.57
C GLU A 180 -15.08 20.92 -24.48
N SER A 181 -15.61 19.70 -24.37
CA SER A 181 -16.65 19.36 -23.40
C SER A 181 -16.70 17.86 -23.08
N ILE A 182 -17.32 17.55 -21.94
CA ILE A 182 -17.73 16.20 -21.56
C ILE A 182 -19.26 16.15 -21.68
N ARG A 183 -19.78 15.32 -22.58
CA ARG A 183 -21.21 15.09 -22.72
C ARG A 183 -21.60 13.76 -22.11
N ILE A 184 -22.55 13.77 -21.18
CA ILE A 184 -22.97 12.58 -20.44
C ILE A 184 -24.39 12.23 -20.86
N ILE A 185 -24.58 10.99 -21.29
CA ILE A 185 -25.88 10.44 -21.68
C ILE A 185 -26.21 9.29 -20.72
N PRO A 186 -27.13 9.49 -19.76
CA PRO A 186 -27.51 8.44 -18.84
C PRO A 186 -28.30 7.33 -19.55
N LYS A 187 -28.11 6.09 -19.10
CA LYS A 187 -28.70 4.87 -19.67
C LYS A 187 -29.32 3.96 -18.61
N GLY A 188 -28.88 4.09 -17.36
CA GLY A 188 -29.25 3.19 -16.27
C GLY A 188 -29.92 3.89 -15.08
N PRO A 189 -29.83 3.26 -13.88
CA PRO A 189 -30.33 3.80 -12.62
C PRO A 189 -29.74 5.17 -12.26
N GLU A 190 -30.33 5.80 -11.24
CA GLU A 190 -29.94 7.12 -10.78
C GLU A 190 -28.53 7.13 -10.17
N PHE A 191 -27.72 8.09 -10.59
CA PHE A 191 -26.36 8.32 -10.10
C PHE A 191 -26.09 9.82 -9.99
N VAL A 192 -25.07 10.16 -9.20
CA VAL A 192 -24.63 11.54 -9.03
C VAL A 192 -23.16 11.71 -9.37
N ILE A 193 -22.84 12.86 -9.95
CA ILE A 193 -21.48 13.38 -10.10
C ILE A 193 -21.33 14.57 -9.16
N SER A 194 -20.37 14.51 -8.25
CA SER A 194 -20.14 15.57 -7.26
C SER A 194 -19.06 16.55 -7.70
N ALA A 195 -17.98 16.04 -8.29
CA ALA A 195 -16.87 16.85 -8.77
C ALA A 195 -16.11 16.16 -9.90
N ILE A 196 -15.41 16.97 -10.70
CA ILE A 196 -14.48 16.52 -11.73
C ILE A 196 -13.17 17.31 -11.57
N THR A 197 -12.03 16.63 -11.69
CA THR A 197 -10.70 17.22 -11.62
C THR A 197 -9.87 16.82 -12.84
N LEU A 198 -9.23 17.80 -13.47
CA LEU A 198 -8.27 17.59 -14.54
C LEU A 198 -6.88 17.29 -13.96
N SER A 199 -6.15 16.34 -14.55
CA SER A 199 -4.70 16.19 -14.35
C SER A 199 -3.97 16.79 -15.54
N HIS A 200 -2.98 17.63 -15.25
CA HIS A 200 -2.06 18.19 -16.23
C HIS A 200 -0.71 17.44 -16.26
N LEU A 201 -0.61 16.33 -15.53
CA LEU A 201 0.59 15.49 -15.44
C LEU A 201 0.42 14.18 -16.22
N ASP A 202 1.49 13.75 -16.89
CA ASP A 202 1.58 12.45 -17.57
C ASP A 202 1.83 11.32 -16.56
N GLU A 203 0.86 11.10 -15.68
CA GLU A 203 0.87 10.02 -14.69
C GLU A 203 -0.56 9.55 -14.41
N TYR A 204 -0.70 8.25 -14.12
CA TYR A 204 -1.97 7.74 -13.62
C TYR A 204 -2.18 8.24 -12.18
N PRO A 205 -3.34 8.86 -11.84
CA PRO A 205 -3.49 9.67 -10.63
C PRO A 205 -3.64 8.88 -9.32
N PHE A 206 -3.57 7.54 -9.37
CA PHE A 206 -3.66 6.68 -8.18
C PHE A 206 -2.49 5.71 -8.15
N ALA A 207 -1.86 5.55 -6.98
CA ALA A 207 -0.72 4.64 -6.82
C ALA A 207 -1.12 3.20 -7.17
N ARG A 208 -0.34 2.59 -8.08
CA ARG A 208 -0.48 1.17 -8.49
C ARG A 208 0.83 0.40 -8.42
N GLN A 209 1.92 1.07 -8.08
CA GLN A 209 3.21 0.42 -7.96
C GLN A 209 3.26 -0.48 -6.73
N GLY A 210 4.08 -1.53 -6.80
CA GLY A 210 4.42 -2.31 -5.61
C GLY A 210 5.07 -1.41 -4.56
N ARG A 211 4.98 -1.82 -3.30
CA ARG A 211 5.64 -1.10 -2.21
C ARG A 211 7.17 -1.21 -2.36
N ARG A 212 7.86 -0.09 -2.19
CA ARG A 212 9.32 0.04 -2.34
C ARG A 212 9.93 0.49 -1.02
N GLU A 213 11.02 -0.13 -0.63
CA GLU A 213 11.71 0.14 0.63
C GLU A 213 12.43 1.48 0.58
N VAL A 214 12.17 2.33 1.57
CA VAL A 214 12.87 3.61 1.75
C VAL A 214 13.45 3.67 3.14
N LYS A 215 14.75 3.88 3.22
CA LYS A 215 15.47 4.13 4.46
C LYS A 215 15.46 5.62 4.78
N PHE A 216 15.02 5.97 5.97
CA PHE A 216 15.10 7.30 6.53
C PHE A 216 16.19 7.34 7.59
N THR A 217 17.15 8.25 7.47
CA THR A 217 18.21 8.45 8.48
C THR A 217 18.11 9.85 9.03
N LEU A 218 17.93 9.98 10.35
CA LEU A 218 17.87 11.28 11.03
C LEU A 218 19.29 11.84 11.17
N ASN A 219 19.45 13.15 10.96
CA ASN A 219 20.75 13.81 11.09
C ASN A 219 21.08 14.15 12.55
N ASP A 220 20.06 14.31 13.40
CA ASP A 220 20.22 14.47 14.83
C ASP A 220 20.54 13.12 15.50
N SER A 221 21.00 13.14 16.75
CA SER A 221 21.34 11.96 17.55
C SER A 221 20.24 10.88 17.52
N PRO A 222 20.60 9.58 17.65
CA PRO A 222 19.65 8.49 17.61
C PRO A 222 18.50 8.67 18.62
N VAL A 223 17.33 8.14 18.27
CA VAL A 223 16.13 8.17 19.11
C VAL A 223 15.93 6.80 19.73
N GLU A 224 15.51 6.74 21.00
CA GLU A 224 15.18 5.49 21.68
C GLU A 224 14.07 4.76 20.92
N THR A 225 14.25 3.46 20.64
CA THR A 225 13.30 2.67 19.85
C THR A 225 11.93 2.53 20.50
N THR A 226 11.88 2.62 21.84
CA THR A 226 10.65 2.62 22.64
C THR A 226 9.87 3.93 22.54
N GLU A 227 10.54 5.05 22.26
CA GLU A 227 9.94 6.38 22.04
C GLU A 227 9.96 6.78 20.55
N PHE A 228 10.21 5.81 19.66
CA PHE A 228 10.42 6.04 18.23
C PHE A 228 9.11 6.33 17.49
N ASP A 229 8.55 7.53 17.72
CA ASP A 229 7.37 8.05 17.05
C ASP A 229 7.73 8.73 15.73
N LEU A 230 8.26 7.94 14.80
CA LEU A 230 8.47 8.35 13.43
C LEU A 230 7.28 7.89 12.59
N GLN A 231 6.73 8.79 11.78
CA GLN A 231 5.64 8.51 10.86
C GLN A 231 5.98 9.01 9.46
N VAL A 232 5.63 8.20 8.47
CA VAL A 232 5.72 8.57 7.06
C VAL A 232 4.30 8.78 6.56
N LYS A 233 4.00 9.98 6.06
CA LYS A 233 2.70 10.32 5.45
C LYS A 233 2.88 10.64 3.98
N ILE A 234 1.92 10.19 3.17
CA ILE A 234 1.94 10.39 1.73
C ILE A 234 0.59 10.95 1.27
N ASP A 235 0.63 12.03 0.50
CA ASP A 235 -0.58 12.67 -0.01
C ASP A 235 -1.24 11.84 -1.13
N ARG A 236 -0.49 11.34 -2.12
CA ARG A 236 -1.00 10.53 -3.25
C ARG A 236 -0.37 9.14 -3.29
N GLY A 237 -0.51 8.41 -2.18
CA GLY A 237 0.04 7.08 -2.00
C GLY A 237 -0.22 6.54 -0.59
N ASP A 238 0.44 5.43 -0.27
CA ASP A 238 0.34 4.70 0.99
C ASP A 238 1.74 4.32 1.50
N SER A 239 1.88 4.21 2.82
CA SER A 239 3.11 3.80 3.51
C SER A 239 2.82 2.82 4.64
N THR A 240 3.81 1.99 4.99
CA THR A 240 3.81 1.18 6.21
C THR A 240 4.30 1.99 7.41
N TYR A 241 4.27 1.40 8.61
CA TYR A 241 5.01 1.95 9.74
C TYR A 241 6.51 2.03 9.44
N PRO A 242 7.20 3.04 9.97
CA PRO A 242 8.65 3.02 10.07
C PRO A 242 9.12 1.99 11.09
N PHE A 243 10.05 1.13 10.70
CA PHE A 243 10.73 0.19 11.60
C PHE A 243 12.19 0.62 11.75
N GLY A 244 12.65 0.74 13.00
CA GLY A 244 14.06 1.03 13.29
C GLY A 244 14.97 -0.05 12.69
N LEU A 245 16.04 0.38 12.04
CA LEU A 245 17.07 -0.50 11.49
C LEU A 245 18.17 -0.76 12.54
N PRO A 246 18.88 -1.91 12.47
CA PRO A 246 19.98 -2.20 13.38
C PRO A 246 21.17 -1.25 13.16
N GLU A 247 22.00 -1.03 14.19
CA GLU A 247 23.21 -0.19 14.10
C GLU A 247 24.31 -0.81 13.24
N ASP A 248 24.53 -2.13 13.34
CA ASP A 248 25.52 -2.88 12.53
C ASP A 248 24.82 -4.04 11.79
N PRO A 249 24.03 -3.73 10.74
CA PRO A 249 23.13 -4.67 10.09
C PRO A 249 23.84 -5.70 9.19
N ASP A 250 25.16 -5.59 9.00
CA ASP A 250 25.91 -6.44 8.09
C ASP A 250 27.04 -7.18 8.82
N VAL A 251 28.19 -6.52 9.01
CA VAL A 251 29.40 -7.16 9.52
C VAL A 251 29.22 -7.62 10.96
N GLY A 252 28.66 -6.77 11.82
CA GLY A 252 28.38 -7.09 13.22
C GLY A 252 27.43 -8.26 13.35
N PHE A 253 26.37 -8.27 12.55
CA PHE A 253 25.40 -9.36 12.55
C PHE A 253 25.99 -10.71 12.11
N ILE A 254 26.76 -10.74 11.02
CA ILE A 254 27.40 -11.96 10.51
C ILE A 254 28.41 -12.51 11.52
N LYS A 255 29.14 -11.62 12.21
CA LYS A 255 30.16 -11.99 13.19
C LYS A 255 29.63 -12.22 14.61
N ALA A 256 28.36 -11.91 14.87
CA ALA A 256 27.77 -12.08 16.18
C ALA A 256 27.82 -13.55 16.63
N LEU A 257 28.05 -13.76 17.93
CA LEU A 257 28.21 -15.10 18.51
C LEU A 257 26.91 -15.92 18.52
N HIS A 258 25.75 -15.25 18.50
CA HIS A 258 24.42 -15.86 18.66
C HIS A 258 23.77 -16.25 17.32
N ARG A 259 24.55 -16.74 16.35
CA ARG A 259 24.02 -17.20 15.04
C ARG A 259 22.87 -18.18 15.24
N GLY A 260 21.74 -17.96 14.55
CA GLY A 260 20.54 -18.80 14.72
C GLY A 260 19.75 -18.60 16.02
N PHE A 261 20.20 -17.72 16.93
CA PHE A 261 19.59 -17.48 18.23
C PHE A 261 19.22 -16.00 18.44
N GLY A 262 18.74 -15.35 17.39
CA GLY A 262 18.26 -13.98 17.45
C GLY A 262 19.34 -12.91 17.27
N GLU A 263 19.03 -11.70 17.70
CA GLU A 263 19.94 -10.55 17.84
C GLU A 263 19.42 -9.72 19.01
N ARG A 264 20.33 -9.13 19.79
CA ARG A 264 19.94 -8.29 20.94
C ARG A 264 18.99 -7.19 20.48
N HIS A 265 18.00 -6.86 21.30
CA HIS A 265 17.09 -5.76 21.02
C HIS A 265 17.85 -4.46 20.72
N ASN A 266 17.49 -3.79 19.64
CA ASN A 266 18.05 -2.49 19.34
C ASN A 266 17.36 -1.41 20.19
N GLU A 267 18.10 -0.82 21.13
CA GLU A 267 17.57 0.19 22.05
C GLU A 267 17.49 1.59 21.40
N ASN A 268 18.26 1.84 20.33
CA ASN A 268 18.34 3.14 19.69
C ASN A 268 18.37 3.01 18.16
N ALA A 269 17.64 3.87 17.46
CA ALA A 269 17.64 3.90 16.00
C ALA A 269 17.95 5.31 15.48
N SER A 270 19.05 5.44 14.75
CA SER A 270 19.34 6.62 13.92
C SER A 270 18.74 6.52 12.52
N SER A 271 18.39 5.29 12.11
CA SER A 271 17.74 5.03 10.83
C SER A 271 16.58 4.06 10.97
N SER A 272 15.61 4.21 10.08
CA SER A 272 14.44 3.36 9.96
C SER A 272 14.14 3.10 8.51
N TYR A 273 13.26 2.15 8.24
CA TYR A 273 12.69 1.98 6.92
C TYR A 273 11.18 1.92 6.97
N ALA A 274 10.54 2.38 5.90
CA ALA A 274 9.14 2.12 5.60
C ALA A 274 9.03 1.67 4.15
N GLU A 275 7.99 0.92 3.82
CA GLU A 275 7.66 0.65 2.42
C GLU A 275 6.66 1.69 1.91
N ILE A 276 6.89 2.20 0.70
CA ILE A 276 6.12 3.28 0.08
C ILE A 276 5.56 2.83 -1.26
N SER A 277 4.29 3.13 -1.52
CA SER A 277 3.69 3.10 -2.87
C SER A 277 3.01 4.43 -3.14
N ALA A 278 3.51 5.19 -4.10
CA ALA A 278 3.00 6.53 -4.41
C ALA A 278 3.01 6.81 -5.92
N ILE A 279 2.36 7.89 -6.36
CA ILE A 279 2.54 8.40 -7.74
C ILE A 279 3.74 9.37 -7.79
N PRO A 280 4.40 9.58 -8.95
CA PRO A 280 5.57 10.45 -9.07
C PRO A 280 5.39 11.85 -8.46
N SER A 281 4.22 12.47 -8.64
CA SER A 281 3.93 13.79 -8.07
C SER A 281 3.65 13.81 -6.57
N ALA A 282 3.59 12.66 -5.89
CA ALA A 282 3.27 12.60 -4.47
C ALA A 282 4.34 13.30 -3.60
N THR A 283 3.93 13.74 -2.41
CA THR A 283 4.80 14.30 -1.39
C THR A 283 4.93 13.32 -0.23
N VAL A 284 6.16 12.93 0.07
CA VAL A 284 6.51 12.16 1.27
C VAL A 284 6.79 13.16 2.40
N SER A 285 6.00 13.08 3.47
CA SER A 285 6.18 13.86 4.69
C SER A 285 6.71 12.97 5.79
N LEU A 286 7.82 13.36 6.41
CA LEU A 286 8.37 12.70 7.58
C LEU A 286 7.95 13.49 8.82
N GLU A 287 7.27 12.82 9.75
CA GLU A 287 6.85 13.38 11.03
C GLU A 287 7.58 12.67 12.16
N HIS A 288 7.98 13.45 13.17
CA HIS A 288 8.59 12.95 14.39
C HIS A 288 7.92 13.63 15.58
N ASN A 289 7.43 12.86 16.55
CA ASN A 289 6.68 13.36 17.71
C ASN A 289 5.50 14.27 17.32
N GLY A 290 4.71 13.81 16.34
CA GLY A 290 3.57 14.53 15.79
C GLY A 290 3.89 15.83 15.03
N LYS A 291 5.16 16.12 14.73
CA LYS A 291 5.58 17.32 13.98
C LYS A 291 6.26 16.95 12.67
N THR A 292 5.85 17.58 11.57
CA THR A 292 6.54 17.43 10.28
C THR A 292 7.96 18.01 10.38
N ILE A 293 8.95 17.15 10.17
CA ILE A 293 10.38 17.53 10.18
C ILE A 293 10.90 17.81 8.77
N GLY A 294 10.25 17.29 7.73
CA GLY A 294 10.46 17.74 6.36
C GLY A 294 9.60 16.98 5.35
N GLN A 295 9.66 17.43 4.11
CA GLN A 295 8.87 16.92 3.00
C GLN A 295 9.76 16.77 1.75
N ILE A 296 9.55 15.70 1.00
CA ILE A 296 10.31 15.40 -0.21
C ILE A 296 9.34 14.92 -1.29
N PRO A 297 9.41 15.45 -2.53
CA PRO A 297 8.66 14.88 -3.65
C PRO A 297 9.09 13.43 -3.91
N TRP A 298 8.13 12.52 -4.02
CA TRP A 298 8.37 11.10 -4.25
C TRP A 298 9.20 10.87 -5.52
N GLY A 299 8.82 11.47 -6.64
CA GLY A 299 9.57 11.36 -7.90
C GLY A 299 11.02 11.85 -7.80
N ARG A 300 11.35 12.71 -6.83
CA ARG A 300 12.74 13.11 -6.56
C ARG A 300 13.54 11.96 -5.95
N ILE A 301 12.95 11.24 -4.98
CA ILE A 301 13.56 10.04 -4.39
C ILE A 301 13.76 8.96 -5.44
N GLU A 302 12.77 8.76 -6.33
CA GLU A 302 12.87 7.78 -7.42
C GLU A 302 13.99 8.10 -8.41
N ASN A 303 14.18 9.37 -8.75
CA ASN A 303 15.17 9.78 -9.74
C ASN A 303 16.59 9.87 -9.17
N GLU A 304 16.75 10.41 -7.95
CA GLU A 304 18.06 10.63 -7.34
C GLU A 304 18.56 9.40 -6.58
N GLY A 305 17.67 8.47 -6.20
CA GLY A 305 17.97 7.28 -5.38
C GLY A 305 18.23 7.61 -3.91
N LYS A 306 18.82 8.77 -3.61
CA LYS A 306 18.98 9.30 -2.25
C LYS A 306 18.80 10.81 -2.26
N VAL A 307 18.01 11.31 -1.31
CA VAL A 307 17.77 12.74 -1.12
C VAL A 307 18.16 13.13 0.31
N GLU A 308 18.95 14.19 0.44
CA GLU A 308 19.37 14.74 1.73
C GLU A 308 18.65 16.06 2.01
N THR A 309 18.22 16.23 3.27
CA THR A 309 17.66 17.46 3.81
C THR A 309 18.48 17.91 5.02
N SER A 310 18.17 19.07 5.59
CA SER A 310 18.84 19.53 6.81
C SER A 310 18.60 18.64 8.03
N LYS A 311 17.47 17.91 8.08
CA LYS A 311 17.08 17.10 9.26
C LYS A 311 17.19 15.60 9.06
N PHE A 312 17.08 15.11 7.84
CA PHE A 312 17.15 13.68 7.54
C PHE A 312 17.55 13.43 6.08
N SER A 313 17.91 12.18 5.78
CA SER A 313 18.03 11.67 4.41
C SER A 313 17.02 10.54 4.15
N ALA A 314 16.56 10.44 2.91
CA ALA A 314 15.72 9.37 2.41
C ALA A 314 16.45 8.65 1.26
N GLU A 315 16.62 7.34 1.37
CA GLU A 315 17.33 6.48 0.42
C GLU A 315 16.41 5.37 -0.06
N LEU A 316 16.27 5.23 -1.37
CA LEU A 316 15.49 4.17 -2.01
C LEU A 316 16.33 2.90 -2.10
N LEU A 317 15.88 1.85 -1.41
CA LEU A 317 16.59 0.57 -1.31
C LEU A 317 16.04 -0.52 -2.24
N ASP A 318 15.04 -0.20 -3.06
CA ASP A 318 14.48 -1.15 -4.01
C ASP A 318 15.47 -1.45 -5.15
N ARG A 319 16.09 -2.63 -5.06
CA ARG A 319 17.04 -3.19 -6.04
C ARG A 319 16.35 -4.14 -7.03
N GLY A 320 15.01 -4.15 -7.05
CA GLY A 320 14.21 -5.19 -7.66
C GLY A 320 14.25 -6.49 -6.86
N ARG A 321 13.25 -7.34 -7.10
CA ARG A 321 13.10 -8.61 -6.38
C ARG A 321 12.96 -9.80 -7.34
N ASN A 322 13.26 -10.99 -6.85
CA ASN A 322 12.97 -12.26 -7.50
C ASN A 322 12.08 -13.11 -6.59
N TRP A 323 11.18 -13.88 -7.19
CA TRP A 323 10.50 -14.96 -6.49
C TRP A 323 11.45 -16.18 -6.44
N VAL A 324 12.00 -16.46 -5.26
CA VAL A 324 13.00 -17.51 -5.05
C VAL A 324 12.39 -18.66 -4.26
N LYS A 325 12.61 -19.88 -4.74
CA LYS A 325 12.33 -21.14 -4.05
C LYS A 325 13.59 -21.57 -3.32
N THR A 326 13.53 -21.63 -2.00
CA THR A 326 14.66 -22.00 -1.16
C THR A 326 14.46 -23.41 -0.63
N THR A 327 15.50 -24.23 -0.71
CA THR A 327 15.56 -25.56 -0.07
C THR A 327 16.73 -25.60 0.90
N ILE A 328 16.47 -26.02 2.14
CA ILE A 328 17.49 -26.24 3.16
C ILE A 328 17.72 -27.74 3.25
N LEU A 329 18.96 -28.18 3.02
CA LEU A 329 19.35 -29.58 3.02
C LEU A 329 20.24 -29.89 4.23
N ASP A 330 20.02 -31.06 4.84
CA ASP A 330 20.99 -31.66 5.76
C ASP A 330 22.23 -32.06 4.96
N ASP A 331 23.41 -31.60 5.39
CA ASP A 331 24.64 -31.73 4.62
C ASP A 331 25.08 -33.19 4.41
N ASP A 332 24.80 -34.07 5.38
CA ASP A 332 25.19 -35.48 5.33
C ASP A 332 24.24 -36.33 4.49
N THR A 333 22.94 -36.08 4.59
CA THR A 333 21.90 -36.90 3.94
C THR A 333 21.44 -36.34 2.60
N GLY A 334 21.64 -35.04 2.36
CA GLY A 334 21.12 -34.35 1.18
C GLY A 334 19.59 -34.23 1.14
N LEU A 335 18.90 -34.52 2.25
CA LEU A 335 17.45 -34.44 2.36
C LEU A 335 17.01 -33.08 2.92
N PRO A 336 15.82 -32.57 2.55
CA PRO A 336 15.25 -31.38 3.16
C PRO A 336 15.10 -31.52 4.67
N VAL A 337 15.35 -30.41 5.37
CA VAL A 337 15.38 -30.37 6.83
C VAL A 337 14.49 -29.25 7.38
N PRO A 338 13.47 -29.58 8.21
CA PRO A 338 12.69 -28.57 8.91
C PRO A 338 13.57 -27.71 9.81
N CYS A 339 13.42 -26.40 9.69
CA CYS A 339 14.28 -25.43 10.36
C CYS A 339 13.60 -24.06 10.46
N ARG A 340 14.25 -23.14 11.16
CA ARG A 340 13.94 -21.71 11.12
C ARG A 340 14.82 -21.01 10.13
N VAL A 341 14.26 -20.06 9.38
CA VAL A 341 14.99 -19.20 8.46
C VAL A 341 14.67 -17.74 8.70
N HIS A 342 15.66 -16.88 8.47
CA HIS A 342 15.52 -15.44 8.40
C HIS A 342 16.34 -14.94 7.22
N PHE A 343 15.73 -14.12 6.36
CA PHE A 343 16.44 -13.40 5.30
C PHE A 343 16.34 -11.90 5.56
N ARG A 344 17.42 -11.18 5.29
CA ARG A 344 17.43 -9.72 5.34
C ARG A 344 18.33 -9.09 4.29
N SER A 345 18.06 -7.84 3.95
CA SER A 345 19.04 -7.02 3.22
C SER A 345 20.24 -6.67 4.11
N PRO A 346 21.36 -6.20 3.52
CA PRO A 346 22.51 -5.70 4.29
C PRO A 346 22.17 -4.52 5.19
N GLU A 347 21.07 -3.80 4.93
CA GLU A 347 20.58 -2.71 5.77
C GLU A 347 19.73 -3.22 6.96
N GLY A 348 19.44 -4.52 7.02
CA GLY A 348 18.67 -5.14 8.10
C GLY A 348 17.16 -5.23 7.83
N ILE A 349 16.72 -4.97 6.60
CA ILE A 349 15.31 -5.09 6.22
C ILE A 349 14.95 -6.57 6.05
N PRO A 350 13.94 -7.10 6.77
CA PRO A 350 13.54 -8.50 6.66
C PRO A 350 12.83 -8.81 5.33
N TYR A 351 13.08 -10.02 4.81
CA TYR A 351 12.42 -10.60 3.64
C TYR A 351 11.96 -12.03 3.98
N GLN A 352 10.96 -12.15 4.85
CA GLN A 352 10.50 -13.48 5.26
C GLN A 352 9.83 -14.23 4.10
N PRO A 353 9.81 -15.57 4.15
CA PRO A 353 9.12 -16.37 3.15
C PRO A 353 7.64 -15.96 3.00
N HIS A 354 7.08 -16.22 1.84
CA HIS A 354 5.67 -15.97 1.58
C HIS A 354 4.77 -16.73 2.57
N GLY A 355 3.86 -16.00 3.20
CA GLY A 355 2.98 -16.52 4.25
C GLY A 355 3.49 -16.25 5.67
N HIS A 356 4.66 -15.63 5.82
CA HIS A 356 5.27 -15.28 7.09
C HIS A 356 5.39 -13.76 7.26
N HIS A 357 5.43 -13.31 8.51
CA HIS A 357 5.47 -11.88 8.84
C HIS A 357 6.89 -11.32 8.76
N ASN A 358 7.08 -10.17 8.10
CA ASN A 358 8.37 -9.46 8.15
C ASN A 358 8.71 -8.98 9.57
N GLN A 359 7.69 -8.52 10.31
CA GLN A 359 7.75 -8.17 11.71
C GLN A 359 6.60 -8.85 12.44
N VAL A 360 6.89 -9.93 13.16
CA VAL A 360 5.90 -10.55 14.05
C VAL A 360 5.45 -9.50 15.06
N ASN A 361 4.13 -9.31 15.12
CA ASN A 361 3.48 -8.30 15.99
C ASN A 361 4.04 -6.88 15.83
N SER A 362 4.44 -6.47 14.62
CA SER A 362 4.97 -5.12 14.36
C SER A 362 6.20 -4.76 15.20
N ASN A 363 6.97 -5.76 15.65
CA ASN A 363 8.08 -5.67 16.61
C ASN A 363 7.69 -5.17 18.02
N LEU A 364 6.41 -5.27 18.39
CA LEU A 364 5.92 -4.93 19.72
C LEU A 364 6.06 -6.12 20.67
N ASP A 365 6.23 -5.81 21.96
CA ASP A 365 6.33 -6.80 23.03
C ASP A 365 4.94 -7.24 23.49
N SER A 366 4.19 -7.87 22.58
CA SER A 366 2.89 -8.50 22.89
C SER A 366 3.06 -9.98 23.20
N TRP A 367 2.58 -10.41 24.35
CA TRP A 367 2.69 -11.79 24.84
C TRP A 367 1.59 -12.71 24.24
N HIS A 368 1.96 -13.90 23.72
CA HIS A 368 1.07 -14.96 23.19
C HIS A 368 0.18 -14.58 22.00
N VAL A 369 0.74 -13.85 21.04
CA VAL A 369 0.02 -13.35 19.88
C VAL A 369 0.76 -13.79 18.65
N ASP A 370 0.01 -14.24 17.65
CA ASP A 370 0.61 -14.65 16.36
C ASP A 370 1.55 -15.85 16.55
N VAL A 371 1.10 -16.83 17.36
CA VAL A 371 1.84 -18.05 17.78
C VAL A 371 1.91 -19.09 16.64
N GLY A 372 1.96 -18.62 15.39
CA GLY A 372 1.91 -19.45 14.18
C GLY A 372 3.26 -20.05 13.78
N GLY A 373 3.51 -20.13 12.48
CA GLY A 373 4.76 -20.59 11.88
C GLY A 373 5.91 -19.58 11.98
N ASP A 374 5.84 -18.61 12.89
CA ASP A 374 6.85 -17.57 13.09
C ASP A 374 7.30 -17.51 14.55
N VAL A 375 8.52 -17.04 14.79
CA VAL A 375 9.04 -16.79 16.15
C VAL A 375 9.92 -15.56 16.15
N ARG A 376 9.84 -14.78 17.23
CA ARG A 376 10.72 -13.63 17.46
C ARG A 376 11.75 -13.95 18.54
N LEU A 377 13.04 -13.95 18.19
CA LEU A 377 14.16 -14.13 19.11
C LEU A 377 14.96 -12.82 19.19
N GLY A 378 14.83 -12.13 20.33
CA GLY A 378 15.34 -10.76 20.48
C GLY A 378 14.62 -9.82 19.51
N GLN A 379 15.34 -9.12 18.64
CA GLN A 379 14.71 -8.28 17.60
C GLN A 379 14.43 -8.99 16.26
N ILE A 380 14.87 -10.24 16.09
CA ILE A 380 14.73 -10.95 14.81
C ILE A 380 13.47 -11.78 14.77
N THR A 381 12.72 -11.65 13.69
CA THR A 381 11.68 -12.60 13.29
C THR A 381 12.26 -13.71 12.42
N TYR A 382 11.96 -14.96 12.76
CA TYR A 382 12.24 -16.16 11.97
C TYR A 382 10.94 -16.82 11.53
N ALA A 383 10.98 -17.45 10.37
CA ALA A 383 9.94 -18.32 9.85
C ALA A 383 10.32 -19.79 10.07
N TYR A 384 9.42 -20.59 10.66
CA TYR A 384 9.51 -22.04 10.65
C TYR A 384 9.09 -22.59 9.29
N ILE A 385 9.94 -23.42 8.70
CA ILE A 385 9.72 -24.05 7.40
C ILE A 385 9.94 -25.57 7.52
N ASP A 386 9.34 -26.35 6.63
CA ASP A 386 9.50 -27.81 6.56
C ASP A 386 10.79 -28.25 5.83
N GLY A 387 11.70 -27.30 5.59
CA GLY A 387 12.91 -27.45 4.78
C GLY A 387 12.78 -26.86 3.39
N GLN A 388 11.59 -26.40 3.00
CA GLN A 388 11.36 -25.67 1.77
C GLN A 388 10.54 -24.41 2.03
N CYS A 389 10.85 -23.35 1.31
CA CYS A 389 10.04 -22.14 1.32
C CYS A 389 10.17 -21.38 0.00
N GLN A 390 9.34 -20.37 -0.20
CA GLN A 390 9.46 -19.47 -1.33
C GLN A 390 9.07 -18.07 -0.93
N GLY A 391 9.61 -17.05 -1.57
CA GLY A 391 9.30 -15.66 -1.28
C GLY A 391 10.03 -14.68 -2.16
N TRP A 392 9.76 -13.40 -1.94
CA TRP A 392 10.47 -12.33 -2.61
C TRP A 392 11.79 -12.05 -1.90
N LEU A 393 12.91 -12.24 -2.60
CA LEU A 393 14.23 -11.79 -2.13
C LEU A 393 14.72 -10.62 -2.99
N PRO A 394 15.40 -9.62 -2.41
CA PRO A 394 15.97 -8.52 -3.17
C PRO A 394 17.13 -9.04 -4.01
N ARG A 395 17.34 -8.42 -5.18
CA ARG A 395 18.51 -8.73 -6.01
C ARG A 395 19.77 -8.15 -5.37
N GLY A 396 20.88 -8.87 -5.53
CA GLY A 396 22.16 -8.54 -4.89
C GLY A 396 22.32 -9.26 -3.55
N ASP A 397 23.00 -8.60 -2.61
CA ASP A 397 23.38 -9.24 -1.35
C ASP A 397 22.16 -9.45 -0.44
N VAL A 398 22.05 -10.65 0.12
CA VAL A 398 21.06 -11.05 1.12
C VAL A 398 21.81 -11.77 2.23
N ILE A 399 21.52 -11.42 3.48
CA ILE A 399 22.04 -12.16 4.61
C ILE A 399 20.98 -13.18 5.03
N VAL A 400 21.39 -14.45 5.10
CA VAL A 400 20.54 -15.53 5.57
C VAL A 400 21.01 -16.00 6.94
N ASP A 401 20.06 -16.34 7.80
CA ASP A 401 20.29 -17.02 9.07
C ASP A 401 19.36 -18.23 9.18
N VAL A 402 19.95 -19.43 9.30
CA VAL A 402 19.25 -20.71 9.36
C VAL A 402 19.64 -21.45 10.62
N ALA A 403 18.65 -21.93 11.37
CA ALA A 403 18.87 -22.68 12.59
C ALA A 403 17.92 -23.87 12.71
N ARG A 404 18.40 -24.96 13.31
CA ARG A 404 17.58 -26.11 13.67
C ARG A 404 18.03 -26.66 15.02
N GLY A 405 17.26 -26.36 16.07
CA GLY A 405 17.51 -26.88 17.41
C GLY A 405 18.97 -26.73 17.84
N PHE A 406 19.45 -27.68 18.66
CA PHE A 406 20.82 -27.68 19.18
C PHE A 406 21.75 -28.69 18.51
N GLU A 407 21.23 -29.54 17.61
CA GLU A 407 21.99 -30.61 16.94
C GLU A 407 22.70 -30.17 15.66
N TYR A 408 22.34 -28.99 15.15
CA TYR A 408 22.86 -28.43 13.91
C TYR A 408 23.66 -27.17 14.16
N GLU A 409 24.71 -26.98 13.37
CA GLU A 409 25.46 -25.73 13.33
C GLU A 409 24.66 -24.68 12.57
N PRO A 410 24.29 -23.54 13.20
CA PRO A 410 23.55 -22.50 12.50
C PRO A 410 24.36 -21.89 11.36
N VAL A 411 23.68 -21.62 10.24
CA VAL A 411 24.26 -20.95 9.08
C VAL A 411 23.86 -19.50 9.11
N ARG A 412 24.82 -18.59 9.32
CA ARG A 412 24.63 -17.15 9.11
C ARG A 412 25.67 -16.65 8.13
N GLU A 413 25.22 -16.34 6.91
CA GLU A 413 26.11 -15.95 5.83
C GLU A 413 25.47 -14.94 4.87
N LYS A 414 26.31 -14.24 4.11
CA LYS A 414 25.88 -13.37 3.04
C LYS A 414 25.91 -14.16 1.72
N ILE A 415 24.75 -14.22 1.08
CA ILE A 415 24.57 -14.79 -0.25
C ILE A 415 24.24 -13.68 -1.26
N ARG A 416 24.33 -14.00 -2.54
CA ARG A 416 23.98 -13.07 -3.62
C ARG A 416 22.87 -13.67 -4.48
N ILE A 417 21.80 -12.91 -4.68
CA ILE A 417 20.67 -13.25 -5.54
C ILE A 417 20.83 -12.56 -6.88
N GLU A 418 21.14 -13.32 -7.92
CA GLU A 418 21.33 -12.79 -9.27
C GLU A 418 19.99 -12.44 -9.95
N PRO A 419 19.94 -11.47 -10.87
CA PRO A 419 18.71 -11.17 -11.63
C PRO A 419 18.13 -12.42 -12.30
N GLY A 420 16.85 -12.72 -12.02
CA GLY A 420 16.16 -13.88 -12.60
C GLY A 420 16.44 -15.23 -11.91
N GLN A 421 17.30 -15.29 -10.89
CA GLN A 421 17.49 -16.49 -10.08
C GLN A 421 16.17 -16.89 -9.39
N ARG A 422 15.79 -18.16 -9.52
CA ARG A 422 14.54 -18.72 -8.98
C ARG A 422 14.73 -19.79 -7.92
N ASP A 423 15.94 -20.34 -7.81
CA ASP A 423 16.24 -21.45 -6.91
C ASP A 423 17.44 -21.08 -6.04
N LEU A 424 17.34 -21.39 -4.75
CA LEU A 424 18.39 -21.24 -3.75
C LEU A 424 18.47 -22.53 -2.95
N THR A 425 19.68 -23.06 -2.76
CA THR A 425 19.92 -24.23 -1.92
C THR A 425 20.94 -23.87 -0.86
N LEU A 426 20.60 -24.10 0.39
CA LEU A 426 21.48 -23.92 1.54
C LEU A 426 21.67 -25.27 2.23
N ARG A 427 22.82 -25.46 2.86
CA ARG A 427 23.17 -26.72 3.55
C ARG A 427 23.48 -26.42 5.00
N ILE A 428 22.93 -27.23 5.90
CA ILE A 428 23.17 -27.13 7.34
C ILE A 428 23.78 -28.42 7.86
N LYS A 429 24.83 -28.31 8.67
CA LYS A 429 25.60 -29.44 9.17
C LYS A 429 25.08 -29.91 10.52
N ARG A 430 24.82 -31.21 10.65
CA ARG A 430 24.56 -31.85 11.94
C ARG A 430 25.89 -32.18 12.61
N TRP A 431 26.07 -31.76 13.86
CA TRP A 431 27.30 -32.06 14.62
C TRP A 431 27.09 -33.21 15.62
N VAL A 432 25.85 -33.52 15.98
CA VAL A 432 25.49 -34.67 16.84
C VAL A 432 24.13 -35.25 16.44
N ASP A 433 24.00 -36.57 16.52
CA ASP A 433 22.72 -37.28 16.35
C ASP A 433 22.22 -37.73 17.74
N MET A 434 21.49 -36.83 18.41
CA MET A 434 20.92 -37.04 19.73
C MET A 434 19.79 -38.07 19.69
N ASN A 435 19.05 -38.16 18.58
CA ASN A 435 17.99 -39.16 18.40
C ASN A 435 18.57 -40.59 18.47
N LYS A 436 19.74 -40.83 17.86
CA LYS A 436 20.45 -42.12 18.02
C LYS A 436 20.88 -42.41 19.46
N GLN A 437 20.97 -41.38 20.31
CA GLN A 437 21.30 -41.48 21.73
C GLN A 437 20.05 -41.50 22.64
N GLY A 438 18.84 -41.53 22.06
CA GLY A 438 17.58 -41.56 22.80
C GLY A 438 17.08 -40.19 23.28
N TRP A 439 17.67 -39.10 22.77
CA TRP A 439 17.28 -37.72 23.09
C TRP A 439 16.64 -37.05 21.87
N PHE A 440 15.48 -36.42 22.05
CA PHE A 440 14.75 -35.75 20.97
C PHE A 440 14.70 -34.26 21.26
N SER A 441 15.36 -33.44 20.44
CA SER A 441 15.38 -31.98 20.63
C SER A 441 14.04 -31.37 20.21
N GLY A 442 13.45 -30.54 21.08
CA GLY A 442 12.41 -29.59 20.71
C GLY A 442 13.04 -28.23 20.44
N ASP A 443 12.58 -27.55 19.39
CA ASP A 443 12.80 -26.11 19.22
C ASP A 443 11.55 -25.43 19.78
N SER A 444 11.65 -24.86 20.98
CA SER A 444 10.51 -24.26 21.70
C SER A 444 10.33 -22.80 21.34
#